data_AF-A0A950H3V2-F1
#
_entry.id   AF-A0A950H3V2-F1
#
_cell.length_a   1.000
_cell.length_b   1.000
_cell.length_c   1.000
_cell.angle_alpha   90.00
_cell.angle_beta   90.00
_cell.angle_gamma   90.00
#
_symmetry.space_group_name_H-M   'P 1'
#
loop_
_entity.id
_entity.type
_entity.pdbx_description
1 polymer ?
#
loop_
_entity_poly.entity_id
_entity_poly.type
_entity_poly.pdbx_seq_one_letter_code
_entity_poly.pdbx_strand_id
1 'polypeptide(L)'
;AGYLLYAEQADATAPAALNFGPDPANPVTVGELTRAMLEALGAPPEFDVEPATGAKEMRSLAVDARKAQNVLGWRNWLTSAEAIRWTADWHRRVRLGEPPRKVTQAQIEAYCALPARQASV
;
A
#
# COMPACT_ATOMS: atom_id res chain seq x y z
N ALA A 1 6.52 -7.71 0.73
CA ALA A 1 6.09 -8.42 1.96
C ALA A 1 7.12 -8.22 3.07
N GLY A 2 6.96 -7.20 3.94
CA GLY A 2 7.97 -6.88 4.97
C GLY A 2 8.03 -7.87 6.13
N TYR A 3 6.88 -8.22 6.70
CA TYR A 3 6.80 -9.12 7.86
C TYR A 3 7.31 -10.54 7.58
N LEU A 4 7.07 -11.08 6.39
CA LEU A 4 7.57 -12.40 6.00
C LEU A 4 9.10 -12.42 5.88
N LEU A 5 9.68 -11.40 5.25
CA LEU A 5 11.14 -11.27 5.17
C LEU A 5 11.78 -11.12 6.56
N TYR A 6 11.12 -10.41 7.47
CA TYR A 6 11.60 -10.32 8.85
C TYR A 6 11.52 -11.67 9.56
N ALA A 7 10.42 -12.42 9.41
CA ALA A 7 10.26 -13.74 10.00
C ALA A 7 11.28 -14.76 9.46
N GLU A 8 11.61 -14.70 8.17
CA GLU A 8 12.64 -15.55 7.53
C GLU A 8 14.04 -15.30 8.08
N GLN A 9 14.33 -14.08 8.54
CA GLN A 9 15.62 -13.68 9.10
C GLN A 9 15.62 -13.59 10.63
N ALA A 10 14.52 -13.93 11.30
CA ALA A 10 14.37 -13.77 12.73
C ALA A 10 15.21 -14.81 13.49
N ASP A 11 16.44 -14.43 13.86
CA ASP A 11 17.31 -15.13 14.79
C ASP A 11 17.65 -14.23 16.01
N ALA A 12 18.57 -14.69 16.87
CA ALA A 12 18.97 -13.94 18.07
C ALA A 12 19.68 -12.60 17.78
N THR A 13 20.08 -12.36 16.53
CA THR A 13 20.76 -11.14 16.06
C THR A 13 19.82 -10.17 15.34
N ALA A 14 18.60 -10.62 15.01
CA ALA A 14 17.62 -9.81 14.34
C ALA A 14 17.20 -8.60 15.20
N PRO A 15 16.96 -7.41 14.61
CA PRO A 15 16.57 -6.25 15.39
C PRO A 15 15.19 -6.44 16.00
N ALA A 16 15.04 -6.21 17.31
CA ALA A 16 13.79 -6.44 18.06
C ALA A 16 12.51 -5.85 17.43
N ALA A 17 12.63 -4.76 16.67
CA ALA A 17 11.52 -4.16 15.93
C ALA A 17 12.00 -3.52 14.62
N LEU A 18 11.13 -3.60 13.61
CA LEU A 18 11.24 -2.98 12.29
C LEU A 18 9.90 -2.34 11.91
N ASN A 19 9.97 -1.15 11.31
CA ASN A 19 8.82 -0.50 10.69
C ASN A 19 8.78 -0.86 9.20
N PHE A 20 7.58 -1.11 8.69
CA PHE A 20 7.30 -1.26 7.27
C PHE A 20 6.24 -0.25 6.88
N GLY A 21 6.51 0.56 5.87
CA GLY A 21 5.60 1.63 5.46
C GLY A 21 5.92 2.18 4.08
N PRO A 22 4.96 2.88 3.47
CA PRO A 22 5.17 3.52 2.17
C PRO A 22 6.30 4.54 2.27
N ASP A 23 6.90 4.84 1.11
CA ASP A 23 7.86 5.92 1.01
C ASP A 23 7.16 7.26 1.34
N PRO A 24 7.61 8.02 2.35
CA PRO A 24 6.99 9.29 2.72
C PRO A 24 7.15 10.37 1.64
N ALA A 25 8.01 10.18 0.63
CA ALA A 25 8.26 11.17 -0.41
C ALA A 25 7.02 11.47 -1.29
N ASN A 26 6.10 10.51 -1.42
CA ASN A 26 4.91 10.63 -2.26
C ASN A 26 3.63 10.35 -1.45
N PRO A 27 3.22 11.26 -0.55
CA PRO A 27 1.98 11.12 0.20
C PRO A 27 0.78 11.20 -0.75
N VAL A 28 -0.25 10.40 -0.47
CA VAL A 28 -1.53 10.44 -1.19
C VAL A 28 -2.57 11.06 -0.28
N THR A 29 -3.27 12.07 -0.78
CA THR A 29 -4.38 12.70 -0.05
C THR A 29 -5.61 11.79 -0.02
N VAL A 30 -6.48 11.98 0.97
CA VAL A 30 -7.76 11.26 1.04
C VAL A 30 -8.59 11.51 -0.23
N GLY A 31 -8.59 12.73 -0.78
CA GLY A 31 -9.32 13.04 -2.02
C GLY A 31 -8.80 12.27 -3.24
N GLU A 32 -7.48 12.14 -3.40
CA GLU A 32 -6.88 11.35 -4.49
C GLU A 32 -7.19 9.86 -4.34
N LEU A 33 -7.09 9.33 -3.12
CA LEU A 33 -7.47 7.96 -2.80
C LEU A 33 -8.95 7.69 -3.16
N THR A 34 -9.85 8.58 -2.74
CA THR A 34 -11.30 8.45 -2.98
C THR A 34 -11.61 8.48 -4.47
N ARG A 35 -10.99 9.38 -5.24
CA ARG A 35 -11.18 9.46 -6.69
C ARG A 35 -10.76 8.16 -7.39
N ALA A 36 -9.53 7.70 -7.14
CA ALA A 36 -9.02 6.44 -7.69
C ALA A 36 -9.88 5.23 -7.26
N MET A 37 -10.40 5.30 -6.03
CA MET A 37 -11.56 4.59 -5.50
C MET A 37 -12.67 4.42 -6.53
N LEU A 38 -13.44 5.50 -6.65
CA LEU A 38 -14.69 5.57 -7.40
C LEU A 38 -14.53 5.17 -8.87
N GLU A 39 -13.47 5.65 -9.53
CA GLU A 39 -13.17 5.32 -10.92
C GLU A 39 -13.07 3.81 -11.15
N ALA A 40 -12.33 3.11 -10.30
CA ALA A 40 -12.16 1.66 -10.40
C ALA A 40 -13.41 0.88 -9.96
N LEU A 41 -14.30 1.47 -9.15
CA LEU A 41 -15.59 0.85 -8.84
C LEU A 41 -16.64 1.06 -9.93
N GLY A 42 -16.35 1.86 -10.97
CA GLY A 42 -17.30 2.24 -12.01
C GLY A 42 -18.37 3.23 -11.51
N ALA A 43 -18.08 3.93 -10.42
CA ALA A 43 -18.94 4.98 -9.87
C ALA A 43 -18.50 6.34 -10.42
N PRO A 44 -19.42 7.33 -10.49
CA PRO A 44 -19.04 8.72 -10.77
C PRO A 44 -17.94 9.16 -9.78
N PRO A 45 -16.87 9.85 -10.24
CA PRO A 45 -15.80 10.34 -9.37
C PRO A 45 -16.22 11.60 -8.60
N GLU A 46 -17.44 11.61 -8.10
CA GLU A 46 -18.08 12.72 -7.41
C GLU A 46 -18.18 12.37 -5.93
N PHE A 47 -17.63 13.25 -5.09
CA PHE A 47 -17.74 13.16 -3.64
C PHE A 47 -17.75 14.57 -3.07
N ASP A 48 -18.58 14.78 -2.06
CA ASP A 48 -18.64 16.05 -1.37
C ASP A 48 -17.48 16.17 -0.37
N VAL A 49 -16.88 17.37 -0.34
CA VAL A 49 -15.86 17.72 0.65
C VAL A 49 -16.50 18.69 1.63
N GLU A 50 -16.83 18.21 2.82
CA GLU A 50 -17.33 19.06 3.89
C GLU A 50 -16.16 19.76 4.62
N PRO A 51 -16.16 21.09 4.73
CA PRO A 51 -15.13 21.80 5.48
C PRO A 51 -15.22 21.46 6.97
N ALA A 52 -14.22 20.80 7.52
CA ALA A 52 -14.13 20.55 8.96
C ALA A 52 -13.51 21.78 9.65
N THR A 53 -14.35 22.75 10.05
CA THR A 53 -13.90 23.88 10.87
C THR A 53 -13.43 23.39 12.24
N GLY A 54 -12.14 23.53 12.53
CA GLY A 54 -11.54 23.14 13.81
C GLY A 54 -10.99 21.72 13.90
N ALA A 55 -10.96 20.95 12.79
CA ALA A 55 -10.24 19.69 12.76
C ALA A 55 -8.73 19.91 12.99
N LYS A 56 -8.21 19.36 14.08
CA LYS A 56 -6.76 19.22 14.28
C LYS A 56 -6.26 18.03 13.47
N GLU A 57 -6.01 18.26 12.18
CA GLU A 57 -5.26 17.30 11.38
C GLU A 57 -3.84 17.16 11.94
N MET A 58 -3.45 15.93 12.28
CA MET A 58 -2.03 15.63 12.51
C MET A 58 -1.30 15.84 11.17
N ARG A 59 -0.13 16.50 11.20
CA ARG A 59 0.63 16.91 10.00
C ARG A 59 1.26 15.75 9.20
N SER A 60 0.65 14.56 9.20
CA SER A 60 1.17 13.26 8.74
C SER A 60 1.91 12.50 9.83
N LEU A 61 1.52 11.24 10.03
CA LEU A 61 2.25 10.24 10.80
C LEU A 61 2.85 9.24 9.81
N ALA A 62 4.12 9.45 9.45
CA ALA A 62 4.88 8.50 8.64
C ALA A 62 5.80 7.67 9.54
N VAL A 63 5.84 6.37 9.33
CA VAL A 63 6.79 5.47 10.01
C VAL A 63 8.12 5.45 9.25
N ASP A 64 9.23 5.61 9.97
CA ASP A 64 10.56 5.50 9.39
C ASP A 64 10.94 4.03 9.15
N ALA A 65 10.91 3.61 7.88
CA ALA A 65 11.23 2.24 7.45
C ALA A 65 12.70 2.05 7.04
N ARG A 66 13.59 3.05 7.22
CA ARG A 66 15.02 2.96 6.82
C ARG A 66 15.73 1.78 7.46
N LYS A 67 15.39 1.43 8.71
CA LYS A 67 15.96 0.27 9.38
C LYS A 67 15.63 -1.06 8.67
N ALA A 68 14.41 -1.23 8.21
CA ALA A 68 14.01 -2.42 7.45
C ALA A 68 14.69 -2.47 6.07
N GLN A 69 14.86 -1.31 5.43
CA GLN A 69 15.60 -1.20 4.16
C GLN A 69 17.06 -1.62 4.33
N ASN A 70 17.74 -1.11 5.37
CA ASN A 70 19.15 -1.37 5.59
C ASN A 70 19.43 -2.82 6.04
N VAL A 71 18.58 -3.38 6.91
CA VAL A 71 18.81 -4.72 7.48
C VAL A 71 18.32 -5.83 6.56
N LEU A 72 17.14 -5.68 5.95
CA LEU A 72 16.52 -6.74 5.17
C LEU A 72 16.66 -6.55 3.65
N GLY A 73 17.20 -5.40 3.19
CA GLY A 73 17.08 -4.99 1.79
C GLY A 73 15.61 -4.76 1.37
N TRP A 74 14.70 -4.58 2.34
CA TRP A 74 13.27 -4.44 2.08
C TRP A 74 12.96 -3.12 1.35
N ARG A 75 12.02 -3.15 0.41
CA ARG A 75 11.52 -1.95 -0.29
C ARG A 75 10.05 -2.10 -0.66
N ASN A 76 9.42 -1.01 -1.06
CA ASN A 76 8.08 -1.01 -1.66
C ASN A 76 8.16 -1.46 -3.12
N TRP A 77 7.34 -2.47 -3.48
CA TRP A 77 7.29 -3.02 -4.84
C TRP A 77 6.13 -2.47 -5.67
N LEU A 78 5.21 -1.74 -5.02
CA LEU A 78 4.13 -0.98 -5.60
C LEU A 78 4.30 0.47 -5.17
N THR A 79 4.04 1.43 -6.08
CA THR A 79 3.76 2.81 -5.68
C THR A 79 2.42 2.86 -4.94
N SER A 80 2.18 3.94 -4.21
CA SER A 80 0.87 4.21 -3.59
C SER A 80 -0.25 4.15 -4.64
N ALA A 81 -0.06 4.74 -5.82
CA ALA A 81 -1.04 4.71 -6.91
C ALA A 81 -1.35 3.29 -7.40
N GLU A 82 -0.33 2.43 -7.57
CA GLU A 82 -0.55 1.05 -7.98
C GLU A 82 -1.23 0.23 -6.89
N ALA A 83 -0.83 0.40 -5.62
CA ALA A 83 -1.47 -0.28 -4.49
C ALA A 83 -2.96 0.07 -4.39
N ILE A 84 -3.31 1.35 -4.62
CA ILE A 84 -4.71 1.80 -4.67
C ILE A 84 -5.45 1.14 -5.82
N ARG A 85 -4.89 1.13 -7.05
CA ARG A 85 -5.52 0.44 -8.19
C ARG A 85 -5.75 -1.04 -7.92
N TRP A 86 -4.76 -1.73 -7.34
CA TRP A 86 -4.88 -3.16 -7.01
C TRP A 86 -5.99 -3.41 -5.99
N THR A 87 -6.08 -2.56 -4.97
CA THR A 87 -7.14 -2.62 -3.96
C THR A 87 -8.51 -2.42 -4.60
N ALA A 88 -8.64 -1.41 -5.46
CA ALA A 88 -9.90 -1.09 -6.10
C ALA A 88 -10.36 -2.15 -7.11
N ASP A 89 -9.43 -2.71 -7.92
CA ASP A 89 -9.73 -3.83 -8.82
C ASP A 89 -10.17 -5.08 -8.05
N TRP A 90 -9.52 -5.39 -6.91
CA TRP A 90 -9.95 -6.50 -6.06
C TRP A 90 -11.41 -6.35 -5.63
N HIS A 91 -11.78 -5.17 -5.11
CA HIS A 91 -13.16 -4.88 -4.71
C HIS A 91 -14.13 -4.94 -5.88
N ARG A 92 -13.77 -4.41 -7.05
CA ARG A 92 -14.60 -4.48 -8.25
C ARG A 92 -14.89 -5.93 -8.65
N ARG A 93 -13.84 -6.76 -8.77
CA ARG A 93 -13.95 -8.17 -9.18
C ARG A 93 -14.76 -9.00 -8.21
N VAL A 94 -14.52 -8.84 -6.90
CA VAL A 94 -15.30 -9.53 -5.86
C VAL A 94 -16.76 -9.11 -5.89
N ARG A 95 -17.06 -7.81 -6.05
CA ARG A 95 -18.47 -7.35 -6.17
C ARG A 95 -19.17 -7.87 -7.42
N LEU A 96 -18.45 -8.11 -8.51
CA LEU A 96 -18.98 -8.72 -9.72
C LEU A 96 -19.12 -10.25 -9.64
N GLY A 97 -18.88 -10.85 -8.47
CA GLY A 97 -19.14 -12.26 -8.20
C GLY A 97 -17.93 -13.19 -8.35
N GLU A 98 -16.72 -12.66 -8.60
CA GLU A 98 -15.53 -13.51 -8.59
C GLU A 98 -15.21 -14.00 -7.16
N PRO A 99 -14.84 -15.28 -6.96
CA PRO A 99 -14.50 -15.80 -5.64
C PRO A 99 -13.32 -15.03 -5.02
N PRO A 100 -13.46 -14.43 -3.82
CA PRO A 100 -12.41 -13.62 -3.18
C PRO A 100 -11.06 -14.32 -3.11
N ARG A 101 -11.05 -15.61 -2.76
CA ARG A 101 -9.84 -16.43 -2.69
C ARG A 101 -9.10 -16.48 -4.04
N LYS A 102 -9.83 -16.59 -5.15
CA LYS A 102 -9.23 -16.66 -6.50
C LYS A 102 -8.61 -15.32 -6.89
N VAL A 103 -9.30 -14.22 -6.62
CA VAL A 103 -8.80 -12.86 -6.91
C VAL A 103 -7.55 -12.56 -6.07
N THR A 104 -7.59 -12.85 -4.77
CA THR A 104 -6.45 -12.68 -3.85
C THR A 104 -5.24 -13.50 -4.29
N GLN A 105 -5.44 -14.78 -4.63
CA GLN A 105 -4.35 -15.65 -5.10
C GLN A 105 -3.70 -15.11 -6.38
N ALA A 106 -4.50 -14.67 -7.35
CA ALA A 106 -3.99 -14.06 -8.59
C ALA A 106 -3.20 -12.78 -8.31
N GLN A 107 -3.62 -11.95 -7.35
CA GLN A 107 -2.85 -10.76 -6.97
C GLN A 107 -1.55 -11.11 -6.23
N ILE A 108 -1.54 -12.14 -5.37
CA ILE A 108 -0.30 -12.62 -4.76
C ILE A 108 0.70 -13.07 -5.83
N GLU A 109 0.25 -13.88 -6.79
CA GLU A 109 1.06 -14.34 -7.91
C GLU A 109 1.59 -13.17 -8.74
N ALA A 110 0.73 -12.21 -9.08
CA ALA A 110 1.14 -11.00 -9.78
C ALA A 110 2.16 -10.17 -8.99
N TYR A 111 2.00 -10.05 -7.67
CA TYR A 111 2.91 -9.30 -6.81
C TYR A 111 4.29 -9.96 -6.76
N CYS A 112 4.32 -11.28 -6.61
CA CYS A 112 5.55 -12.06 -6.62
C CYS A 112 6.27 -12.03 -7.97
N ALA A 113 5.55 -11.84 -9.08
CA ALA A 113 6.10 -11.72 -10.42
C ALA A 113 6.59 -10.30 -10.79
N LEU A 114 6.40 -9.31 -9.92
CA LEU A 114 6.85 -7.95 -10.20
C LEU A 114 8.39 -7.89 -10.31
N PRO A 115 8.94 -7.14 -11.28
CA PRO A 115 10.37 -6.95 -11.37
C PRO A 115 10.88 -6.11 -10.20
N ALA A 116 12.14 -6.35 -9.82
CA ALA A 116 12.85 -5.52 -8.86
C ALA A 116 12.87 -4.05 -9.32
N ARG A 117 12.31 -3.13 -8.52
CA ARG A 117 12.39 -1.69 -8.79
C ARG A 117 13.74 -1.12 -8.39
N GLN A 118 14.42 -0.43 -9.31
CA GLN A 118 15.55 0.43 -8.93
C GLN A 118 15.05 1.58 -8.05
N ALA A 119 15.84 1.95 -7.04
CA ALA A 119 15.53 3.11 -6.21
C ALA A 119 15.63 4.38 -7.09
N SER A 120 14.64 5.25 -7.02
CA SER A 120 14.79 6.61 -7.54
C SER A 120 15.90 7.30 -6.75
N VAL A 121 16.91 7.78 -7.47
CA VAL A 121 18.07 8.53 -6.97
C VAL A 121 17.63 9.85 -6.36
#